data_AF-A0A1V4RZH4-F1
#
_entry.id   AF-A0A1V4RZH4-F1
#
_cell.length_a   1.000
_cell.length_b   1.000
_cell.length_c   1.000
_cell.angle_alpha   90.00
_cell.angle_beta   90.00
_cell.angle_gamma   90.00
#
_symmetry.space_group_name_H-M   'P 1'
#
loop_
_entity.id
_entity.type
_entity.pdbx_description
1 polymer ?
#
loop_
_entity_poly.entity_id
_entity_poly.type
_entity_poly.pdbx_seq_one_letter_code
_entity_poly.pdbx_strand_id
1 'polypeptide(L)'
;MKKRIGDILTEMGFIDKVQLEMALSETKKTGAMLGDILLRLDWVTEEQLQMAIGVQSGAQILDTESVKVDYELITKIPQKFVSSHGIFPFEKEGSVLKAATANPFDVVAKDELSRMTGCQVETFIASKEWVSKAIELYYKTALTIDNDIESIIHTAGLGEGEFEENKVVRLFNLLIDKGYVLGASDIHIVPDTNLVRVYYRIDGVLNQQYLLPKSFQQSIVTRCKIMADMDISNPNIPHDGRIKYLGGAAQFDMRVSTFPTQLGETVVMRLLIYSKVVGELERLGFEKDDLVRFLKNIRRADGC
;
A
#
# COMPACT_ATOMS: atom_id res chain seq x y z
N MET A 1 9.52 -36.90 6.28
CA MET A 1 10.12 -35.90 7.20
C MET A 1 10.42 -34.65 6.40
N LYS A 2 10.04 -33.46 6.89
CA LYS A 2 10.52 -32.20 6.28
C LYS A 2 12.05 -32.17 6.39
N LYS A 3 12.76 -31.87 5.29
CA LYS A 3 14.23 -31.75 5.30
C LYS A 3 14.64 -30.61 6.24
N ARG A 4 15.78 -30.75 6.93
CA ARG A 4 16.30 -29.67 7.79
C ARG A 4 16.93 -28.60 6.91
N ILE A 5 16.92 -27.36 7.38
CA ILE A 5 17.44 -26.22 6.61
C ILE A 5 18.92 -26.39 6.26
N GLY A 6 19.73 -26.95 7.17
CA GLY A 6 21.14 -27.25 6.91
C GLY A 6 21.33 -28.23 5.75
N ASP A 7 20.52 -29.29 5.70
CA ASP A 7 20.57 -30.28 4.61
C ASP A 7 20.20 -29.63 3.27
N ILE A 8 19.20 -28.74 3.28
CA ILE A 8 18.75 -27.99 2.09
C ILE A 8 19.87 -27.07 1.60
N LEU A 9 20.53 -26.33 2.50
CA LEU A 9 21.64 -25.43 2.15
C LEU A 9 22.83 -26.19 1.57
N THR A 10 23.13 -27.39 2.08
CA THR A 10 24.16 -28.26 1.51
C THR A 10 23.76 -28.85 0.15
N GLU A 11 22.50 -29.28 -0.02
CA GLU A 11 21.98 -29.78 -1.30
C GLU A 11 21.96 -28.70 -2.39
N MET A 12 21.70 -27.45 -2.01
CA MET A 12 21.77 -26.29 -2.91
C MET A 12 23.21 -25.86 -3.22
N GLY A 13 24.20 -26.41 -2.51
CA GLY A 13 25.62 -26.08 -2.70
C GLY A 13 26.03 -24.74 -2.13
N PHE A 14 25.23 -24.12 -1.25
CA PHE A 14 25.57 -22.84 -0.62
C PHE A 14 26.60 -23.02 0.51
N ILE A 15 26.58 -24.18 1.19
CA ILE A 15 27.57 -24.54 2.21
C ILE A 15 28.02 -25.99 2.03
N ASP A 16 29.23 -26.30 2.48
CA ASP A 16 29.70 -27.68 2.59
C ASP A 16 29.34 -28.33 3.94
N LYS A 17 29.65 -29.62 4.08
CA LYS A 17 29.37 -30.38 5.31
C LYS A 17 30.19 -29.90 6.51
N VAL A 18 31.41 -29.41 6.28
CA VAL A 18 32.31 -28.94 7.35
C VAL A 18 31.78 -27.63 7.92
N GLN A 19 31.38 -26.70 7.06
CA GLN A 19 30.71 -25.45 7.43
C GLN A 19 29.42 -25.74 8.20
N LEU A 20 28.58 -26.67 7.73
CA LEU A 20 27.37 -27.06 8.44
C LEU A 20 27.66 -27.59 9.85
N GLU A 21 28.63 -28.50 10.00
CA GLU A 21 29.01 -29.05 11.31
C GLU A 21 29.57 -27.98 12.26
N MET A 22 30.39 -27.06 11.76
CA MET A 22 30.90 -25.93 12.54
C MET A 22 29.76 -25.02 13.02
N ALA A 23 28.84 -24.65 12.13
CA ALA A 23 27.70 -23.80 12.49
C ALA A 23 26.75 -24.48 13.50
N LEU A 24 26.54 -25.79 13.38
CA LEU A 24 25.78 -26.58 14.36
C LEU A 24 26.48 -26.65 15.72
N SER A 25 27.81 -26.72 15.74
CA SER A 25 28.58 -26.66 16.99
C SER A 25 28.40 -25.31 17.69
N GLU A 26 28.47 -24.20 16.94
CA GLU A 26 28.24 -22.87 17.48
C GLU A 26 26.79 -22.63 17.90
N THR A 27 25.82 -23.21 17.20
CA THR A 27 24.41 -23.22 17.60
C THR A 27 24.24 -23.82 19.00
N LYS A 28 24.93 -24.94 19.29
CA LYS A 28 24.89 -25.59 20.60
C LYS A 28 25.53 -24.78 21.71
N LYS A 29 26.60 -24.01 21.40
CA LYS A 29 27.29 -23.17 22.39
C LYS A 29 26.52 -21.89 22.72
N THR A 30 25.96 -21.25 21.69
CA THR A 30 25.38 -19.90 21.80
C THR A 30 23.87 -19.90 21.96
N GLY A 31 23.19 -20.97 21.52
CA GLY A 31 21.73 -21.03 21.44
C GLY A 31 21.12 -20.20 20.29
N ALA A 32 21.94 -19.54 19.46
CA ALA A 32 21.46 -18.77 18.31
C ALA A 32 20.95 -19.68 17.19
N MET A 33 20.08 -19.16 16.31
CA MET A 33 19.56 -19.95 15.19
C MET A 33 20.66 -20.23 14.16
N LEU A 34 20.60 -21.42 13.53
CA LEU A 34 21.59 -21.85 12.54
C LEU A 34 21.74 -20.82 11.40
N GLY A 35 20.63 -20.29 10.88
CA GLY A 35 20.65 -19.29 9.82
C GLY A 35 21.39 -18.01 10.21
N ASP A 36 21.18 -17.50 11.43
CA ASP A 36 21.85 -16.29 11.94
C ASP A 36 23.36 -16.48 12.04
N ILE A 37 23.81 -17.67 12.46
CA ILE A 37 25.22 -18.02 12.54
C ILE A 37 25.84 -18.05 11.14
N LEU A 38 25.16 -18.69 10.18
CA LEU A 38 25.64 -18.80 8.81
C LEU A 38 25.74 -17.43 8.12
N LEU A 39 24.78 -16.54 8.36
CA LEU A 39 24.83 -15.15 7.86
C LEU A 39 25.98 -14.37 8.50
N ARG A 40 26.14 -14.45 9.83
CA ARG A 40 27.20 -13.73 10.55
C ARG A 40 28.61 -14.15 10.16
N LEU A 41 28.77 -15.41 9.73
CA LEU A 41 30.05 -15.95 9.26
C LEU A 41 30.27 -15.70 7.76
N ASP A 42 29.37 -14.98 7.09
CA ASP A 42 29.37 -14.72 5.64
C ASP A 42 29.42 -16.01 4.80
N TRP A 43 28.90 -17.12 5.32
CA TRP A 43 28.87 -18.41 4.61
C TRP A 43 27.63 -18.57 3.73
N VAL A 44 26.57 -17.81 4.02
CA VAL A 44 25.39 -17.71 3.16
C VAL A 44 24.98 -16.25 3.05
N THR A 45 24.37 -15.87 1.92
CA THR A 45 23.69 -14.58 1.78
C THR A 45 22.26 -14.65 2.32
N GLU A 46 21.64 -13.49 2.56
CA GLU A 46 20.24 -13.44 3.00
C GLU A 46 19.30 -14.06 1.96
N GLU A 47 19.58 -13.86 0.67
CA GLU A 47 18.85 -14.48 -0.44
C GLU A 47 18.96 -16.00 -0.43
N GLN A 48 20.17 -16.54 -0.25
CA GLN A 48 20.41 -17.98 -0.18
C GLN A 48 19.69 -18.62 1.00
N LEU A 49 19.70 -17.96 2.16
CA LEU A 49 18.99 -18.42 3.34
C LEU A 49 17.46 -18.40 3.10
N GLN A 50 16.92 -17.33 2.49
CA GLN A 50 15.51 -17.23 2.16
C GLN A 50 15.06 -18.31 1.17
N MET A 51 15.87 -18.63 0.16
CA MET A 51 15.59 -19.75 -0.75
C MET A 51 15.48 -21.08 -0.02
N ALA A 52 16.40 -21.36 0.91
CA ALA A 52 16.34 -22.58 1.70
C ALA A 52 15.11 -22.63 2.62
N ILE A 53 14.73 -21.50 3.24
CA ILE A 53 13.50 -21.38 4.04
C ILE A 53 12.26 -21.60 3.17
N GLY A 54 12.24 -21.07 1.93
CA GLY A 54 11.15 -21.26 0.97
C GLY A 54 10.95 -22.71 0.62
N VAL A 55 12.03 -23.41 0.26
CA VAL A 55 11.98 -24.85 -0.01
C VAL A 55 11.54 -25.65 1.21
N GLN A 56 11.97 -25.27 2.41
CA GLN A 56 11.60 -25.99 3.64
C GLN A 56 10.14 -25.79 4.05
N SER A 57 9.63 -24.56 3.93
CA SER A 57 8.28 -24.18 4.37
C SER A 57 7.21 -24.43 3.30
N GLY A 58 7.60 -24.44 2.03
CA GLY A 58 6.70 -24.40 0.87
C GLY A 58 6.19 -22.99 0.55
N ALA A 59 6.66 -21.96 1.26
CA ALA A 59 6.30 -20.57 1.00
C ALA A 59 7.06 -20.02 -0.22
N GLN A 60 6.37 -19.21 -1.01
CA GLN A 60 6.97 -18.52 -2.15
C GLN A 60 7.79 -17.32 -1.66
N ILE A 61 8.88 -16.99 -2.37
CA ILE A 61 9.62 -15.74 -2.12
C ILE A 61 8.80 -14.59 -2.71
N LEU A 62 8.62 -13.53 -1.94
CA LEU A 62 7.94 -12.33 -2.39
C LEU A 62 8.84 -11.55 -3.34
N ASP A 63 8.33 -11.23 -4.52
CA ASP A 63 8.93 -10.20 -5.36
C ASP A 63 8.58 -8.82 -4.78
N THR A 64 9.53 -8.23 -4.06
CA THR A 64 9.36 -6.99 -3.29
C THR A 64 9.14 -5.75 -4.15
N GLU A 65 9.55 -5.78 -5.43
CA GLU A 65 9.40 -4.64 -6.35
C GLU A 65 8.01 -4.56 -6.98
N SER A 66 7.31 -5.70 -7.08
CA SER A 66 6.00 -5.79 -7.73
C SER A 66 4.83 -5.96 -6.75
N VAL A 67 5.10 -5.94 -5.43
CA VAL A 67 4.08 -6.11 -4.39
C VAL A 67 3.01 -5.03 -4.51
N LYS A 68 1.77 -5.48 -4.69
CA LYS A 68 0.59 -4.63 -4.52
C LYS A 68 0.09 -4.77 -3.10
N VAL A 69 -0.19 -3.63 -2.49
CA VAL A 69 -0.67 -3.55 -1.12
C VAL A 69 -2.14 -3.15 -1.13
N ASP A 70 -2.96 -3.89 -0.40
CA ASP A 70 -4.35 -3.59 -0.11
C ASP A 70 -4.43 -2.76 1.18
N TYR A 71 -4.86 -1.50 1.05
CA TYR A 71 -4.88 -0.55 2.16
C TYR A 71 -6.10 -0.73 3.05
N GLU A 72 -7.21 -1.25 2.51
CA GLU A 72 -8.36 -1.60 3.33
C GLU A 72 -8.00 -2.72 4.31
N LEU A 73 -7.12 -3.63 3.90
CA LEU A 73 -6.61 -4.70 4.75
C LEU A 73 -5.73 -4.17 5.88
N ILE A 74 -4.86 -3.19 5.59
CA ILE A 74 -3.98 -2.55 6.58
C ILE A 74 -4.81 -1.90 7.70
N THR A 75 -5.89 -1.19 7.36
CA THR A 75 -6.74 -0.53 8.37
C THR A 75 -7.48 -1.49 9.31
N LYS A 76 -7.75 -2.73 8.86
CA LYS A 76 -8.51 -3.74 9.62
C LYS A 76 -7.67 -4.50 10.64
N ILE A 77 -6.34 -4.47 10.52
CA ILE A 77 -5.43 -5.25 11.36
C ILE A 77 -4.63 -4.29 12.25
N PRO A 78 -4.46 -4.50 13.56
CA PRO A 78 -3.68 -3.60 14.42
C PRO A 78 -2.19 -3.58 14.07
N GLN A 79 -1.59 -2.39 13.99
CA GLN A 79 -0.13 -2.24 13.77
C GLN A 79 0.70 -3.01 14.80
N LYS A 80 0.29 -2.96 16.08
CA LYS A 80 1.01 -3.65 17.16
C LYS A 80 1.16 -5.14 16.89
N PHE A 81 0.13 -5.78 16.33
CA PHE A 81 0.13 -7.20 16.00
C PHE A 81 1.12 -7.52 14.86
N VAL A 82 1.06 -6.77 13.76
CA VAL A 82 1.96 -7.01 12.61
C VAL A 82 3.42 -6.72 12.95
N SER A 83 3.68 -5.70 13.78
CA SER A 83 5.02 -5.37 14.26
C SER A 83 5.57 -6.41 15.24
N SER A 84 4.75 -6.93 16.16
CA SER A 84 5.22 -7.92 17.14
C SER A 84 5.54 -9.27 16.51
N HIS A 85 4.75 -9.68 15.51
CA HIS A 85 4.90 -10.96 14.84
C HIS A 85 5.75 -10.90 13.57
N GLY A 86 6.11 -9.71 13.08
CA GLY A 86 6.86 -9.56 11.84
C GLY A 86 6.13 -10.16 10.64
N ILE A 87 4.82 -9.94 10.55
CA ILE A 87 3.96 -10.42 9.46
C ILE A 87 3.22 -9.24 8.84
N PHE A 88 3.44 -9.00 7.56
CA PHE A 88 2.86 -7.89 6.82
C PHE A 88 1.78 -8.37 5.85
N PRO A 89 0.50 -8.16 6.14
CA PRO A 89 -0.60 -8.50 5.24
C PRO A 89 -0.60 -7.52 4.06
N PHE A 90 -0.56 -8.03 2.82
CA PHE A 90 -0.42 -7.16 1.64
C PHE A 90 -1.54 -7.34 0.60
N GLU A 91 -2.19 -8.50 0.51
CA GLU A 91 -3.23 -8.70 -0.50
C GLU A 91 -4.30 -9.67 -0.01
N LYS A 92 -5.57 -9.39 -0.32
CA LYS A 92 -6.69 -10.29 -0.05
C LYS A 92 -7.38 -10.69 -1.36
N GLU A 93 -7.46 -12.00 -1.60
CA GLU A 93 -8.15 -12.59 -2.75
C GLU A 93 -9.26 -13.52 -2.27
N GLY A 94 -10.50 -13.01 -2.23
CA GLY A 94 -11.65 -13.77 -1.75
C GLY A 94 -11.49 -14.18 -0.28
N SER A 95 -11.30 -15.48 -0.03
CA SER A 95 -11.07 -16.07 1.30
C SER A 95 -9.60 -16.28 1.63
N VAL A 96 -8.68 -15.91 0.75
CA VAL A 96 -7.23 -16.08 0.95
C VAL A 96 -6.60 -14.71 1.25
N LEU A 97 -5.80 -14.66 2.30
CA LEU A 97 -5.05 -13.49 2.71
C LEU A 97 -3.55 -13.76 2.54
N LYS A 98 -2.90 -13.02 1.65
CA LYS A 98 -1.46 -13.12 1.42
C LYS A 98 -0.72 -12.18 2.38
N ALA A 99 0.29 -12.73 3.06
CA ALA A 99 1.09 -11.99 4.02
C ALA A 99 2.58 -12.28 3.86
N ALA A 100 3.41 -11.24 3.93
CA ALA A 100 4.85 -11.33 3.88
C ALA A 100 5.44 -11.53 5.28
N THR A 101 6.42 -12.41 5.44
CA THR A 101 7.10 -12.63 6.72
C THR A 101 8.52 -13.12 6.51
N ALA A 102 9.42 -12.80 7.45
CA ALA A 102 10.75 -13.40 7.50
C ALA A 102 10.73 -14.81 8.13
N ASN A 103 9.65 -15.17 8.84
CA ASN A 103 9.51 -16.45 9.53
C ASN A 103 8.19 -17.15 9.17
N PRO A 104 8.15 -17.94 8.08
CA PRO A 104 6.95 -18.67 7.69
C PRO A 104 6.58 -19.83 8.63
N PHE A 105 7.40 -20.10 9.65
CA PHE A 105 7.13 -21.13 10.66
C PHE A 105 6.42 -20.59 11.90
N ASP A 106 6.13 -19.28 11.97
CA ASP A 106 5.32 -18.71 13.04
C ASP A 106 3.83 -19.05 12.83
N VAL A 107 3.46 -20.24 13.29
CA VAL A 107 2.09 -20.75 13.22
C VAL A 107 1.15 -19.91 14.08
N VAL A 108 1.64 -19.32 15.18
CA VAL A 108 0.82 -18.49 16.07
C VAL A 108 0.39 -17.21 15.35
N ALA A 109 1.34 -16.51 14.73
CA ALA A 109 1.06 -15.33 13.93
C ALA A 109 0.08 -15.63 12.80
N LYS A 110 0.29 -16.75 12.09
CA LYS A 110 -0.58 -17.19 11.00
C LYS A 110 -2.01 -17.47 11.47
N ASP A 111 -2.17 -18.22 12.55
CA ASP A 111 -3.47 -18.61 13.09
C ASP A 111 -4.23 -17.42 13.68
N GLU A 112 -3.54 -16.51 14.36
CA GLU A 112 -4.16 -15.30 14.90
C GLU A 112 -4.60 -14.36 13.78
N LEU A 113 -3.75 -14.14 12.77
CA LEU A 113 -4.11 -13.35 11.60
C LEU A 113 -5.31 -13.96 10.85
N SER A 114 -5.34 -15.29 10.72
CA SER A 114 -6.47 -16.05 10.15
C SER A 114 -7.76 -15.82 10.94
N ARG A 115 -7.71 -15.92 12.28
CA ARG A 115 -8.87 -15.66 13.16
C ARG A 115 -9.38 -14.23 13.07
N MET A 116 -8.48 -13.25 13.04
CA MET A 116 -8.84 -11.83 12.98
C MET A 116 -9.52 -11.44 11.67
N THR A 117 -9.08 -12.06 10.57
CA THR A 117 -9.53 -11.69 9.22
C THR A 117 -10.59 -12.63 8.65
N GLY A 118 -10.81 -13.79 9.29
CA GLY A 118 -11.67 -14.86 8.79
C GLY A 118 -11.18 -15.49 7.48
N CYS A 119 -9.89 -15.28 7.14
CA CYS A 119 -9.31 -15.68 5.87
C CYS A 119 -8.24 -16.76 6.07
N GLN A 120 -8.09 -17.64 5.09
CA GLN A 120 -6.95 -18.55 5.02
C GLN A 120 -5.69 -17.76 4.72
N VAL A 121 -4.71 -17.77 5.63
CA VAL A 121 -3.45 -17.04 5.45
C VAL A 121 -2.47 -17.84 4.59
N GLU A 122 -1.95 -17.23 3.55
CA GLU A 122 -0.84 -17.71 2.74
C GLU A 122 0.38 -16.82 2.96
N THR A 123 1.51 -17.41 3.32
CA THR A 123 2.72 -16.66 3.69
C THR A 123 3.72 -16.63 2.55
N PHE A 124 4.26 -15.45 2.28
CA PHE A 124 5.37 -15.22 1.38
C PHE A 124 6.61 -14.82 2.18
N ILE A 125 7.78 -15.27 1.73
CA ILE A 125 9.06 -14.97 2.40
C ILE A 125 9.58 -13.64 1.89
N ALA A 126 9.91 -12.74 2.81
CA ALA A 126 10.61 -11.49 2.53
C ALA A 126 11.65 -11.23 3.63
N SER A 127 12.63 -10.36 3.36
CA SER A 127 13.64 -10.01 4.36
C SER A 127 13.01 -9.33 5.56
N LYS A 128 13.61 -9.53 6.74
CA LYS A 128 13.14 -8.88 7.96
C LYS A 128 13.16 -7.36 7.80
N GLU A 129 14.19 -6.82 7.15
CA GLU A 129 14.31 -5.40 6.87
C GLU A 129 13.16 -4.90 5.99
N TRP A 130 12.84 -5.61 4.91
CA TRP A 130 11.73 -5.23 4.02
C TRP A 130 10.39 -5.25 4.76
N VAL A 131 10.09 -6.32 5.50
CA VAL A 131 8.84 -6.43 6.27
C VAL A 131 8.72 -5.30 7.29
N SER A 132 9.82 -4.98 7.98
CA SER A 132 9.87 -3.89 8.96
C SER A 132 9.58 -2.54 8.31
N LYS A 133 10.24 -2.24 7.17
CA LYS A 133 10.04 -1.00 6.41
C LYS A 133 8.63 -0.91 5.83
N ALA A 134 8.07 -2.01 5.31
CA ALA A 134 6.71 -2.05 4.80
C ALA A 134 5.69 -1.77 5.91
N ILE A 135 5.83 -2.42 7.07
CA ILE A 135 4.96 -2.15 8.22
C ILE A 135 5.08 -0.68 8.62
N GLU A 136 6.29 -0.15 8.77
CA GLU A 136 6.46 1.27 9.12
C GLU A 136 5.79 2.17 8.07
N LEU A 137 6.12 2.02 6.79
CA LEU A 137 5.58 2.87 5.73
C LEU A 137 4.05 2.84 5.72
N TYR A 138 3.44 1.65 5.71
CA TYR A 138 2.02 1.52 5.45
C TYR A 138 1.15 1.71 6.68
N TYR A 139 1.56 1.18 7.84
CA TYR A 139 0.79 1.37 9.07
C TYR A 139 0.97 2.75 9.69
N LYS A 140 2.17 3.34 9.62
CA LYS A 140 2.38 4.72 10.07
C LYS A 140 1.59 5.68 9.20
N THR A 141 1.66 5.54 7.87
CA THR A 141 0.83 6.32 6.95
C THR A 141 -0.65 6.17 7.31
N ALA A 142 -1.17 4.95 7.45
CA ALA A 142 -2.59 4.76 7.77
C ALA A 142 -3.01 5.34 9.15
N LEU A 143 -2.13 5.32 10.15
CA LEU A 143 -2.45 5.72 11.53
C LEU A 143 -2.11 7.19 11.88
N THR A 144 -1.13 7.81 11.22
CA THR A 144 -0.73 9.20 11.51
C THR A 144 -1.41 10.21 10.62
N ILE A 145 -1.96 9.83 9.46
CA ILE A 145 -2.62 10.79 8.55
C ILE A 145 -3.67 11.62 9.29
N ASP A 146 -4.53 11.00 10.10
CA ASP A 146 -5.57 11.74 10.84
C ASP A 146 -4.96 12.72 11.84
N ASN A 147 -4.01 12.26 12.66
CA ASN A 147 -3.33 13.09 13.65
C ASN A 147 -2.54 14.25 13.00
N ASP A 148 -1.92 13.99 11.85
CA ASP A 148 -1.15 14.99 11.09
C ASP A 148 -2.06 16.04 10.46
N ILE A 149 -3.20 15.63 9.89
CA ILE A 149 -4.22 16.54 9.36
C ILE A 149 -4.78 17.39 10.49
N GLU A 150 -5.17 16.78 11.62
CA GLU A 150 -5.70 17.49 12.79
C GLU A 150 -4.69 18.49 13.37
N SER A 151 -3.42 18.10 13.46
CA SER A 151 -2.33 18.98 13.89
C SER A 151 -2.19 20.21 12.99
N ILE A 152 -2.21 20.03 11.66
CA ILE A 152 -2.16 21.14 10.70
C ILE A 152 -3.39 22.05 10.83
N ILE A 153 -4.58 21.46 10.98
CA ILE A 153 -5.84 22.22 11.18
C ILE A 153 -5.77 23.05 12.46
N HIS A 154 -5.30 22.46 13.57
CA HIS A 154 -5.21 23.12 14.86
C HIS A 154 -4.22 24.28 14.84
N THR A 155 -3.01 24.09 14.31
CA THR A 155 -2.00 25.16 14.20
C THR A 155 -2.52 26.34 13.38
N ALA A 156 -3.28 26.08 12.30
CA ALA A 156 -3.87 27.14 11.49
C ALA A 156 -4.98 27.92 12.21
N GLY A 157 -5.70 27.29 13.15
CA GLY A 157 -6.76 27.93 13.93
C GLY A 157 -6.26 28.93 14.99
N LEU A 158 -4.99 28.82 15.40
CA LEU A 158 -4.39 29.68 16.43
C LEU A 158 -3.88 31.03 15.90
N GLY A 159 -4.01 31.31 14.59
CA GLY A 159 -3.50 32.55 13.99
C GLY A 159 -1.96 32.65 13.94
N GLU A 160 -1.25 31.63 14.42
CA GLU A 160 0.19 31.48 14.33
C GLU A 160 0.56 30.77 13.02
N GLY A 161 0.64 31.55 11.94
CA GLY A 161 1.23 31.07 10.72
C GLY A 161 0.95 31.98 9.54
N GLU A 162 2.01 32.64 9.05
CA GLU A 162 2.14 32.79 7.61
C GLU A 162 1.85 31.43 6.97
N PHE A 163 1.10 31.45 5.86
CA PHE A 163 0.82 30.27 5.06
C PHE A 163 2.15 29.72 4.52
N GLU A 164 2.80 28.85 5.30
CA GLU A 164 3.93 28.10 4.82
C GLU A 164 3.41 27.17 3.71
N GLU A 165 3.78 27.47 2.48
CA GLU A 165 3.48 26.68 1.28
C GLU A 165 3.70 25.18 1.54
N ASN A 166 4.72 24.84 2.31
CA ASN A 166 5.03 23.48 2.79
C ASN A 166 3.87 22.80 3.55
N LYS A 167 3.15 23.52 4.41
CA LYS A 167 2.00 22.97 5.16
C LYS A 167 0.82 22.66 4.24
N VAL A 168 0.58 23.51 3.25
CA VAL A 168 -0.49 23.30 2.24
C VAL A 168 -0.16 22.10 1.36
N VAL A 169 1.08 22.00 0.88
CA VAL A 169 1.55 20.85 0.10
C VAL A 169 1.40 19.56 0.90
N ARG A 170 1.83 19.56 2.17
CA ARG A 170 1.71 18.40 3.06
C ARG A 170 0.25 18.01 3.30
N LEU A 171 -0.61 18.98 3.63
CA LEU A 171 -2.04 18.73 3.84
C LEU A 171 -2.70 18.15 2.59
N PHE A 172 -2.43 18.72 1.41
CA PHE A 172 -3.00 18.25 0.15
C PHE A 172 -2.63 16.78 -0.13
N ASN A 173 -1.36 16.41 0.04
CA ASN A 173 -0.91 15.04 -0.13
C ASN A 173 -1.56 14.10 0.91
N LEU A 174 -1.65 14.51 2.18
CA LEU A 174 -2.30 13.73 3.23
C LEU A 174 -3.79 13.47 2.94
N LEU A 175 -4.51 14.45 2.37
CA LEU A 175 -5.92 14.25 1.96
C LEU A 175 -6.04 13.23 0.82
N ILE A 176 -5.12 13.26 -0.14
CA ILE A 176 -5.09 12.27 -1.23
C ILE A 176 -4.76 10.87 -0.67
N ASP A 177 -3.72 10.76 0.14
CA ASP A 177 -3.31 9.51 0.77
C ASP A 177 -4.44 8.96 1.65
N LYS A 178 -5.15 9.81 2.40
CA LYS A 178 -6.32 9.40 3.19
C LYS A 178 -7.42 8.83 2.30
N GLY A 179 -7.77 9.52 1.22
CA GLY A 179 -8.81 9.06 0.30
C GLY A 179 -8.48 7.70 -0.29
N TYR A 180 -7.22 7.48 -0.63
CA TYR A 180 -6.74 6.19 -1.11
C TYR A 180 -6.78 5.11 -0.01
N VAL A 181 -6.32 5.41 1.22
CA VAL A 181 -6.40 4.47 2.37
C VAL A 181 -7.84 4.08 2.70
N LEU A 182 -8.79 5.00 2.55
CA LEU A 182 -10.22 4.75 2.76
C LEU A 182 -10.91 4.05 1.58
N GLY A 183 -10.21 3.75 0.48
CA GLY A 183 -10.81 3.15 -0.71
C GLY A 183 -11.78 4.08 -1.44
N ALA A 184 -11.60 5.40 -1.34
CA ALA A 184 -12.52 6.37 -1.93
C ALA A 184 -12.40 6.45 -3.46
N SER A 185 -13.53 6.51 -4.17
CA SER A 185 -13.57 6.72 -5.62
C SER A 185 -13.37 8.19 -6.01
N ASP A 186 -13.86 9.10 -5.19
CA ASP A 186 -13.78 10.54 -5.42
C ASP A 186 -13.48 11.27 -4.10
N ILE A 187 -12.65 12.30 -4.16
CA ILE A 187 -12.39 13.27 -3.08
C ILE A 187 -13.02 14.60 -3.50
N HIS A 188 -13.85 15.16 -2.64
CA HIS A 188 -14.49 16.45 -2.85
C HIS A 188 -14.00 17.45 -1.81
N ILE A 189 -13.42 18.56 -2.27
CA ILE A 189 -13.02 19.70 -1.43
C ILE A 189 -13.95 20.86 -1.77
N VAL A 190 -14.91 21.12 -0.90
CA VAL A 190 -16.04 22.01 -1.16
C VAL A 190 -15.98 23.20 -0.23
N PRO A 191 -15.92 24.45 -0.74
CA PRO A 191 -15.99 25.62 0.11
C PRO A 191 -17.38 25.81 0.69
N ASP A 192 -17.43 26.23 1.94
CA ASP A 192 -18.64 26.70 2.64
C ASP A 192 -18.40 28.13 3.16
N THR A 193 -19.38 28.70 3.85
CA THR A 193 -19.43 30.09 4.30
C THR A 193 -18.18 30.47 5.11
N ASN A 194 -17.84 29.66 6.13
CA ASN A 194 -16.75 29.95 7.07
C ASN A 194 -15.66 28.86 7.13
N LEU A 195 -15.76 27.84 6.29
CA LEU A 195 -14.87 26.68 6.31
C LEU A 195 -14.80 26.00 4.95
N VAL A 196 -13.97 24.98 4.83
CA VAL A 196 -13.92 24.07 3.68
C VAL A 196 -14.24 22.67 4.17
N ARG A 197 -15.14 21.97 3.47
CA ARG A 197 -15.54 20.58 3.78
C ARG A 197 -14.81 19.62 2.86
N VAL A 198 -14.25 18.56 3.43
CA VAL A 198 -13.67 17.45 2.66
C VAL A 198 -14.57 16.23 2.77
N TYR A 199 -15.00 15.71 1.63
CA TYR A 199 -15.77 14.49 1.53
C TYR A 199 -15.01 13.41 0.76
N TYR A 200 -15.18 12.16 1.19
CA TYR A 200 -14.76 10.97 0.46
C TYR A 200 -15.99 10.22 -0.04
N ARG A 201 -16.02 9.85 -1.32
CA ARG A 201 -17.01 8.91 -1.84
C ARG A 201 -16.50 7.49 -1.62
N ILE A 202 -17.09 6.77 -0.68
CA ILE A 202 -16.74 5.39 -0.33
C ILE A 202 -17.98 4.54 -0.60
N ASP A 203 -17.83 3.47 -1.39
CA ASP A 203 -18.95 2.60 -1.80
C ASP A 203 -20.16 3.38 -2.39
N GLY A 204 -19.87 4.43 -3.15
CA GLY A 204 -20.88 5.30 -3.77
C GLY A 204 -21.47 6.36 -2.86
N VAL A 205 -21.26 6.28 -1.55
CA VAL A 205 -21.79 7.21 -0.54
C VAL A 205 -20.77 8.30 -0.20
N LEU A 206 -21.21 9.55 -0.17
CA LEU A 206 -20.36 10.68 0.27
C LEU A 206 -20.32 10.76 1.79
N ASN A 207 -19.12 10.70 2.36
CA ASN A 207 -18.85 10.81 3.78
C ASN A 207 -18.03 12.08 4.05
N GLN A 208 -18.53 12.99 4.90
CA GLN A 208 -17.78 14.17 5.32
C GLN A 208 -16.74 13.77 6.37
N GLN A 209 -15.46 13.96 6.08
CA GLN A 209 -14.38 13.52 6.96
C GLN A 209 -13.68 14.66 7.69
N TYR A 210 -13.41 15.77 7.01
CA TYR A 210 -12.66 16.89 7.60
C TYR A 210 -13.35 18.24 7.37
N LEU A 211 -13.13 19.14 8.31
CA LEU A 211 -13.47 20.55 8.22
C LEU A 211 -12.18 21.36 8.33
N LEU A 212 -11.85 22.11 7.30
CA LEU A 212 -10.65 22.94 7.25
C LEU A 212 -11.02 24.42 7.43
N PRO A 213 -10.16 25.24 8.05
CA PRO A 213 -10.32 26.68 8.06
C PRO A 213 -10.48 27.25 6.65
N LYS A 214 -11.35 28.26 6.47
CA LYS A 214 -11.62 28.89 5.16
C LYS A 214 -10.34 29.37 4.45
N SER A 215 -9.34 29.77 5.22
CA SER A 215 -8.06 30.26 4.73
C SER A 215 -7.30 29.24 3.87
N PHE A 216 -7.53 27.92 4.04
CA PHE A 216 -6.89 26.91 3.21
C PHE A 216 -7.44 26.81 1.79
N GLN A 217 -8.63 27.35 1.53
CA GLN A 217 -9.34 27.15 0.27
C GLN A 217 -8.49 27.52 -0.94
N GLN A 218 -8.03 28.77 -1.01
CA GLN A 218 -7.33 29.27 -2.18
C GLN A 218 -6.02 28.50 -2.40
N SER A 219 -5.27 28.25 -1.33
CA SER A 219 -3.98 27.58 -1.41
C SER A 219 -4.12 26.12 -1.86
N ILE A 220 -5.16 25.41 -1.41
CA ILE A 220 -5.46 24.04 -1.87
C ILE A 220 -5.86 24.03 -3.35
N VAL A 221 -6.73 24.95 -3.78
CA VAL A 221 -7.15 25.07 -5.19
C VAL A 221 -5.94 25.37 -6.08
N THR A 222 -5.11 26.33 -5.70
CA THR A 222 -3.89 26.67 -6.45
C THR A 222 -2.93 25.49 -6.52
N ARG A 223 -2.68 24.80 -5.38
CA ARG A 223 -1.83 23.61 -5.35
C ARG A 223 -2.34 22.50 -6.27
N CYS A 224 -3.66 22.27 -6.25
CA CYS A 224 -4.33 21.33 -7.12
C CYS A 224 -4.13 21.68 -8.60
N LYS A 225 -4.38 22.95 -8.98
CA LYS A 225 -4.22 23.43 -10.36
C LYS A 225 -2.77 23.29 -10.85
N ILE A 226 -1.78 23.64 -10.02
CA ILE A 226 -0.36 23.46 -10.34
C ILE A 226 -0.03 21.97 -10.58
N MET A 227 -0.48 21.08 -9.69
CA MET A 227 -0.19 19.65 -9.83
C MET A 227 -0.85 19.01 -11.06
N ALA A 228 -1.96 19.59 -11.53
CA ALA A 228 -2.71 19.11 -12.68
C ALA A 228 -2.41 19.85 -13.98
N ASP A 229 -1.40 20.74 -13.99
CA ASP A 229 -1.02 21.59 -15.13
C ASP A 229 -2.20 22.43 -15.67
N MET A 230 -3.00 22.99 -14.75
CA MET A 230 -4.14 23.85 -15.06
C MET A 230 -3.80 25.34 -14.92
N ASP A 231 -4.54 26.19 -15.64
CA ASP A 231 -4.44 27.65 -15.51
C ASP A 231 -4.91 28.14 -14.12
N ILE A 232 -4.07 28.94 -13.47
CA ILE A 232 -4.33 29.56 -12.16
C ILE A 232 -4.82 31.02 -12.29
N SER A 233 -4.73 31.62 -13.47
CA SER A 233 -5.00 33.05 -13.68
C SER A 233 -6.49 33.39 -13.74
N ASN A 234 -7.33 32.45 -14.19
CA ASN A 234 -8.76 32.66 -14.36
C ASN A 234 -9.60 31.74 -13.46
N PRO A 235 -9.92 32.13 -12.22
CA PRO A 235 -10.69 31.28 -11.31
C PRO A 235 -12.19 31.19 -11.66
N ASN A 236 -12.67 31.94 -12.68
CA ASN A 236 -14.10 32.09 -12.98
C ASN A 236 -14.64 31.08 -13.99
N ILE A 237 -13.81 30.16 -14.48
CA ILE A 237 -14.23 29.10 -15.40
C ILE A 237 -13.85 27.72 -14.83
N PRO A 238 -14.59 26.65 -15.18
CA PRO A 238 -14.18 25.31 -14.84
C PRO A 238 -12.83 24.94 -15.48
N HIS A 239 -12.02 24.17 -14.77
CA HIS A 239 -10.77 23.60 -15.28
C HIS A 239 -10.76 22.10 -15.10
N ASP A 240 -10.19 21.38 -16.06
CA ASP A 240 -10.02 19.94 -16.03
C ASP A 240 -8.56 19.58 -16.31
N GLY A 241 -8.09 18.52 -15.67
CA GLY A 241 -6.68 18.14 -15.70
C GLY A 241 -6.46 16.76 -15.11
N ARG A 242 -5.20 16.33 -15.13
CA ARG A 242 -4.80 15.02 -14.64
C ARG A 242 -3.56 15.14 -13.78
N ILE A 243 -3.53 14.36 -12.71
CA ILE A 243 -2.38 14.26 -11.83
C ILE A 243 -1.88 12.83 -11.90
N LYS A 244 -0.60 12.64 -12.20
CA LYS A 244 0.09 11.38 -11.93
C LYS A 244 0.61 11.44 -10.51
N TYR A 245 -0.15 10.89 -9.57
CA TYR A 245 0.16 11.01 -8.16
C TYR A 245 1.15 9.92 -7.75
N LEU A 246 2.23 10.33 -7.08
CA LEU A 246 3.22 9.47 -6.45
C LEU A 246 3.29 9.87 -4.97
N GLY A 247 2.48 9.22 -4.14
CA GLY A 247 2.41 9.46 -2.71
C GLY A 247 3.14 8.40 -1.89
N GLY A 248 3.15 8.60 -0.57
CA GLY A 248 3.68 7.60 0.37
C GLY A 248 2.82 6.35 0.42
N ALA A 249 1.51 6.50 0.17
CA ALA A 249 0.60 5.38 0.09
C ALA A 249 0.69 4.66 -1.26
N ALA A 250 0.51 5.31 -2.42
CA ALA A 250 0.52 4.60 -3.71
C ALA A 250 0.85 5.49 -4.90
N GLN A 251 1.03 4.84 -6.06
CA GLN A 251 1.12 5.48 -7.37
C GLN A 251 -0.17 5.22 -8.17
N PHE A 252 -0.87 6.28 -8.57
CA PHE A 252 -2.07 6.19 -9.38
C PHE A 252 -2.34 7.48 -10.17
N ASP A 253 -3.14 7.36 -11.22
CA ASP A 253 -3.61 8.52 -11.98
C ASP A 253 -4.87 9.10 -11.34
N MET A 254 -5.03 10.41 -11.41
CA MET A 254 -6.23 11.11 -10.94
C MET A 254 -6.75 12.01 -12.05
N ARG A 255 -8.07 12.08 -12.17
CA ARG A 255 -8.74 13.16 -12.93
C ARG A 255 -9.21 14.20 -11.95
N VAL A 256 -8.93 15.45 -12.26
CA VAL A 256 -9.25 16.55 -11.36
C VAL A 256 -10.00 17.61 -12.13
N SER A 257 -11.03 18.13 -11.50
CA SER A 257 -11.85 19.20 -12.03
C SER A 257 -12.02 20.28 -10.96
N THR A 258 -11.89 21.55 -11.34
CA THR A 258 -12.28 22.68 -10.49
C THR A 258 -13.52 23.36 -11.05
N PHE A 259 -14.42 23.78 -10.17
CA PHE A 259 -15.66 24.47 -10.55
C PHE A 259 -15.85 25.73 -9.70
N PRO A 260 -16.03 26.91 -10.32
CA PRO A 260 -16.30 28.14 -9.59
C PRO A 260 -17.67 28.11 -8.91
N THR A 261 -17.74 28.61 -7.67
CA THR A 261 -18.99 28.82 -6.93
C THR A 261 -19.01 30.22 -6.31
N GLN A 262 -20.15 30.63 -5.74
CA GLN A 262 -20.25 31.91 -5.02
C GLN A 262 -19.32 31.99 -3.80
N LEU A 263 -18.93 30.85 -3.22
CA LEU A 263 -18.07 30.76 -2.04
C LEU A 263 -16.60 30.44 -2.42
N GLY A 264 -16.28 30.54 -3.71
CA GLY A 264 -14.99 30.24 -4.34
C GLY A 264 -14.97 28.87 -5.04
N GLU A 265 -13.80 28.33 -5.37
CA GLU A 265 -13.72 27.13 -6.21
C GLU A 265 -13.88 25.82 -5.43
N THR A 266 -14.67 24.89 -5.98
CA THR A 266 -14.76 23.49 -5.55
C THR A 266 -13.76 22.66 -6.33
N VAL A 267 -13.09 21.71 -5.67
CA VAL A 267 -12.22 20.72 -6.32
C VAL A 267 -12.85 19.35 -6.20
N VAL A 268 -12.92 18.62 -7.31
CA VAL A 268 -13.32 17.21 -7.33
C VAL A 268 -12.18 16.40 -7.96
N MET A 269 -11.71 15.39 -7.23
CA MET A 269 -10.65 14.50 -7.69
C MET A 269 -11.19 13.08 -7.77
N ARG A 270 -11.19 12.48 -8.95
CA ARG A 270 -11.50 11.08 -9.15
C ARG A 270 -10.21 10.26 -9.16
N LEU A 271 -10.14 9.29 -8.25
CA LEU A 271 -8.97 8.43 -8.09
C LEU A 271 -9.12 7.27 -9.07
N LEU A 272 -8.25 7.22 -10.09
CA LEU A 272 -8.20 6.10 -11.03
C LEU A 272 -7.27 5.03 -10.47
N ILE A 273 -7.74 4.39 -9.42
CA ILE A 273 -7.05 3.24 -8.82
C ILE A 273 -7.24 2.08 -9.79
N TYR A 274 -6.21 1.78 -10.58
CA TYR A 274 -6.18 0.58 -11.39
C TYR A 274 -6.10 -0.63 -10.47
N SER A 275 -7.26 -1.12 -10.03
CA SER A 275 -7.34 -2.51 -9.63
C SER A 275 -7.00 -3.31 -10.90
N LYS A 276 -6.01 -4.20 -10.82
CA LYS A 276 -5.79 -5.21 -11.87
C LYS A 276 -6.95 -6.23 -11.89
N VAL A 277 -8.11 -5.90 -11.34
CA VAL A 277 -9.36 -6.64 -11.47
C VAL A 277 -10.02 -6.24 -12.80
N VAL A 278 -9.25 -6.29 -13.88
CA VAL A 278 -9.84 -6.84 -15.09
C VAL A 278 -9.87 -8.33 -14.76
N GLY A 279 -11.00 -8.81 -14.25
CA GLY A 279 -11.20 -10.24 -14.10
C GLY A 279 -10.81 -10.92 -15.42
N GLU A 280 -10.31 -12.15 -15.32
CA GLU A 280 -10.21 -13.05 -16.47
C GLU A 280 -11.40 -12.82 -17.40
N LEU A 281 -11.13 -12.57 -18.68
CA LEU A 281 -12.16 -12.19 -19.66
C LEU A 281 -13.29 -13.24 -19.69
N GLU A 282 -12.96 -14.48 -19.28
CA GLU A 282 -13.85 -15.61 -19.06
C GLU A 282 -14.93 -15.38 -17.97
N ARG A 283 -14.68 -14.50 -17.00
CA ARG A 283 -15.61 -14.16 -15.90
C ARG A 283 -16.63 -13.08 -16.26
N LEU A 284 -16.51 -12.46 -17.44
CA LEU A 284 -17.47 -11.45 -17.92
C LEU A 284 -18.76 -12.06 -18.50
N GLY A 285 -18.92 -13.39 -18.43
CA GLY A 285 -20.12 -14.09 -18.88
C GLY A 285 -20.19 -14.33 -20.38
N PHE A 286 -19.05 -14.24 -21.09
CA PHE A 286 -18.97 -14.65 -22.49
C PHE A 286 -19.30 -16.14 -22.62
N GLU A 287 -20.12 -16.50 -23.61
CA GLU A 287 -20.11 -17.87 -24.09
C GLU A 287 -18.75 -18.19 -24.72
N LYS A 288 -18.31 -19.46 -24.62
CA LYS A 288 -16.97 -19.88 -25.04
C LYS A 288 -16.64 -19.47 -26.47
N ASP A 289 -17.61 -19.55 -27.37
CA ASP A 289 -17.43 -19.21 -28.79
C ASP A 289 -17.27 -17.69 -29.01
N ASP A 290 -17.98 -16.87 -28.24
CA ASP A 290 -17.89 -15.41 -28.33
C ASP A 290 -16.58 -14.89 -27.75
N LEU A 291 -16.10 -15.49 -26.65
CA LEU A 291 -14.79 -15.18 -26.09
C LEU A 291 -13.67 -15.44 -27.11
N VAL A 292 -13.72 -16.60 -27.80
CA VAL A 292 -12.73 -16.97 -28.82
C VAL A 292 -12.77 -15.99 -29.99
N ARG A 293 -13.97 -15.61 -30.46
CA ARG A 293 -14.13 -14.61 -31.52
C ARG A 293 -13.61 -13.24 -31.11
N PHE A 294 -13.92 -12.81 -29.89
CA PHE A 294 -13.47 -11.55 -29.32
C PHE A 294 -11.94 -11.51 -29.27
N LEU A 295 -11.30 -12.50 -28.62
CA LEU A 295 -9.84 -12.62 -28.52
C LEU A 295 -9.14 -12.67 -29.90
N LYS A 296 -9.75 -13.33 -30.88
CA LYS A 296 -9.23 -13.40 -32.25
C LYS A 296 -9.27 -12.04 -32.96
N ASN A 297 -10.24 -11.19 -32.65
CA ASN A 297 -10.36 -9.88 -33.27
C ASN A 297 -9.41 -8.84 -32.65
N ILE A 298 -9.21 -8.85 -31.33
CA ILE A 298 -8.25 -7.96 -30.65
C ILE A 298 -6.79 -8.23 -31.03
N ARG A 299 -6.48 -9.44 -31.53
CA ARG A 299 -5.12 -9.86 -31.92
C ARG A 299 -4.79 -9.64 -33.40
N ARG A 300 -5.69 -9.04 -34.19
CA ARG A 300 -5.40 -8.73 -35.59
C ARG A 300 -4.48 -7.52 -35.67
N ALA A 301 -3.53 -7.56 -36.61
CA ALA A 301 -2.55 -6.49 -36.82
C ALA A 301 -3.21 -5.17 -37.24
N ASP A 302 -4.35 -5.25 -37.95
CA ASP A 302 -5.15 -4.11 -38.39
C ASP A 302 -6.64 -4.34 -38.08
N GLY A 303 -7.31 -3.31 -37.57
CA GLY A 303 -8.76 -3.28 -37.33
C GLY A 303 -9.28 -1.84 -37.29
N CYS A 304 -10.52 -1.63 -37.76
CA CYS A 304 -11.27 -0.39 -37.52
C CYS A 304 -11.61 -0.23 -36.04
#